data_AF-A0A7R9HW82-F1
#
_entry.id   AF-A0A7R9HW82-F1
#
_cell.length_a   1.000
_cell.length_b   1.000
_cell.length_c   1.000
_cell.angle_alpha   90.00
_cell.angle_beta   90.00
_cell.angle_gamma   90.00
#
_symmetry.space_group_name_H-M   'P 1'
#
loop_
_entity.id
_entity.type
_entity.pdbx_description
1 polymer ?
#
loop_
_entity_poly.entity_id
_entity_poly.type
_entity_poly.pdbx_seq_one_letter_code
_entity_poly.pdbx_strand_id
1 'polypeptide(L)'
;MSNYTGLAAFQPVINGVGGNLVSVQASRLSTALHQSSELGTLPPDARICISPVDVYCSNQPYAVTTRVLMVMVIPGHLTFVYAISYIQRGDASLTPLFVCFYLLAAFVQVAILLYVAYVLTYFFWLQKVDPDNSTIPYLTALGDLLGIVLLGITFIFLYSIGDPTTTKFST
;
A
#
# COMPACT_ATOMS: atom_id res chain seq x y z
N MET A 1 8.02 -27.73 -4.82
CA MET A 1 7.68 -26.58 -3.94
C MET A 1 8.46 -25.31 -4.29
N SER A 2 9.09 -25.23 -5.47
CA SER A 2 9.99 -24.14 -5.89
C SER A 2 9.43 -23.32 -7.06
N ASN A 3 8.11 -23.08 -7.12
CA ASN A 3 7.45 -22.49 -8.29
C ASN A 3 7.05 -21.01 -8.12
N TYR A 4 7.68 -20.27 -7.18
CA TYR A 4 7.30 -18.90 -6.84
C TYR A 4 8.48 -17.91 -6.87
N THR A 5 9.53 -18.18 -7.65
CA THR A 5 10.70 -17.30 -7.73
C THR A 5 10.33 -15.88 -8.22
N GLY A 6 9.31 -15.78 -9.08
CA GLY A 6 8.75 -14.50 -9.50
C GLY A 6 8.06 -13.73 -8.37
N LEU A 7 7.32 -14.41 -7.50
CA LEU A 7 6.63 -13.80 -6.35
C LEU A 7 7.63 -13.09 -5.42
N ALA A 8 8.74 -13.77 -5.12
CA ALA A 8 9.77 -13.26 -4.23
C ALA A 8 10.44 -11.96 -4.74
N ALA A 9 10.51 -11.77 -6.06
CA ALA A 9 11.11 -10.56 -6.65
C ALA A 9 10.19 -9.33 -6.51
N PHE A 10 8.87 -9.50 -6.52
CA PHE A 10 7.90 -8.40 -6.43
C PHE A 10 7.44 -8.09 -5.00
N GLN A 11 7.65 -9.01 -4.06
CA GLN A 11 7.29 -8.83 -2.65
C GLN A 11 7.96 -7.60 -2.00
N PRO A 12 9.27 -7.34 -2.18
CA PRO A 12 9.90 -6.15 -1.60
C PRO A 12 9.35 -4.85 -2.20
N VAL A 13 8.92 -4.88 -3.46
CA VAL A 13 8.35 -3.70 -4.13
C VAL A 13 6.96 -3.39 -3.61
N ILE A 14 6.08 -4.40 -3.52
CA ILE A 14 4.70 -4.18 -3.06
C ILE A 14 4.66 -3.67 -1.62
N ASN A 15 5.49 -4.26 -0.75
CA ASN A 15 5.59 -3.85 0.64
C ASN A 15 6.34 -2.53 0.80
N GLY A 16 7.45 -2.34 0.07
CA GLY A 16 8.27 -1.13 0.17
C GLY A 16 7.55 0.13 -0.31
N VAL A 17 6.90 0.07 -1.48
CA VAL A 17 6.15 1.23 -2.00
C VAL A 17 4.95 1.53 -1.10
N GLY A 18 4.14 0.52 -0.76
CA GLY A 18 2.97 0.73 0.09
C GLY A 18 3.32 1.23 1.48
N GLY A 19 4.28 0.58 2.16
CA GLY A 19 4.73 0.96 3.50
C GLY A 19 5.30 2.39 3.56
N ASN A 20 6.07 2.81 2.55
CA ASN A 20 6.63 4.16 2.50
C ASN A 20 5.54 5.23 2.29
N LEU A 21 4.63 5.04 1.34
CA LEU A 21 3.54 6.00 1.09
C LEU A 21 2.65 6.18 2.32
N VAL A 22 2.37 5.08 3.00
CA VAL A 22 1.46 5.06 4.15
C VAL A 22 2.15 5.65 5.38
N SER A 23 3.46 5.46 5.55
CA SER A 23 4.27 6.16 6.55
C SER A 23 4.24 7.68 6.35
N VAL A 24 4.32 8.16 5.10
CA VAL A 24 4.19 9.59 4.79
C VAL A 24 2.81 10.11 5.17
N GLN A 25 1.74 9.37 4.88
CA GLN A 25 0.39 9.76 5.29
C GLN A 25 0.25 9.82 6.81
N ALA A 26 0.69 8.79 7.53
CA ALA A 26 0.63 8.73 8.99
C ALA A 26 1.37 9.91 9.63
N SER A 27 2.59 10.22 9.16
CA SER A 27 3.38 11.33 9.67
C SER A 27 2.73 12.69 9.44
N ARG A 28 2.11 12.90 8.27
CA ARG A 28 1.39 14.14 7.98
C ARG A 28 0.13 14.29 8.83
N LEU A 29 -0.60 13.20 9.07
CA LEU A 29 -1.76 13.18 9.95
C LEU A 29 -1.36 13.48 11.40
N SER A 30 -0.30 12.84 11.91
CA SER A 30 0.26 13.09 13.23
C SER A 30 0.67 14.55 13.40
N THR A 31 1.41 15.09 12.42
CA THR A 31 1.84 16.50 12.43
C THR A 31 0.64 17.46 12.45
N ALA A 32 -0.40 17.17 11.66
CA ALA A 32 -1.61 17.99 11.65
C ALA A 32 -2.36 17.94 13.00
N LEU A 33 -2.40 16.78 13.66
CA LEU A 33 -3.00 16.63 14.99
C LEU A 33 -2.20 17.38 16.06
N HIS A 34 -0.88 17.29 16.05
CA HIS A 34 0.01 18.06 16.92
C HIS A 34 -0.14 19.57 16.76
N GLN A 35 -0.46 20.05 15.56
CA GLN A 35 -0.69 21.48 15.30
C GLN A 35 -2.09 21.96 15.71
N SER A 36 -3.08 21.06 15.81
CA SER A 36 -4.49 21.43 15.95
C SER A 36 -5.13 21.02 17.27
N SER A 37 -4.52 20.12 18.03
CA SER A 37 -5.10 19.57 19.26
C SER A 37 -4.02 19.13 20.25
N GLU A 38 -4.39 19.01 21.53
CA GLU A 38 -3.55 18.37 22.54
C GLU A 38 -3.74 16.85 22.49
N LEU A 39 -2.69 16.08 22.82
CA LEU A 39 -2.76 14.62 22.85
C LEU A 39 -3.94 14.12 23.70
N GLY A 40 -4.72 13.20 23.14
CA GLY A 40 -5.94 12.67 23.76
C GLY A 40 -7.21 13.47 23.51
N THR A 41 -7.12 14.63 22.85
CA THR A 41 -8.28 15.43 22.43
C THR A 41 -8.38 15.45 20.92
N LEU A 42 -9.58 15.25 20.38
CA LEU A 42 -9.82 15.36 18.96
C LEU A 42 -10.32 16.77 18.61
N PRO A 43 -9.93 17.32 17.45
CA PRO A 43 -10.60 18.49 16.89
C PRO A 43 -12.12 18.26 16.79
N PRO A 44 -12.97 19.30 16.96
CA PRO A 44 -14.44 19.13 17.01
C PRO A 44 -15.05 18.41 15.80
N ASP A 45 -14.44 18.59 14.63
CA ASP A 45 -14.90 18.01 13.36
C ASP A 45 -14.19 16.70 12.99
N ALA A 46 -13.24 16.24 13.81
CA ALA A 46 -12.48 15.02 13.55
C ALA A 46 -13.21 13.78 14.08
N ARG A 47 -13.23 12.73 13.28
CA ARG A 47 -13.79 11.42 13.66
C ARG A 47 -12.78 10.34 13.34
N ILE A 48 -12.68 9.32 14.20
CA ILE A 48 -11.74 8.20 14.01
C ILE A 48 -12.11 7.39 12.76
N CYS A 49 -13.40 7.01 12.67
CA CYS A 49 -13.93 6.24 11.56
C CYS A 49 -14.82 7.17 10.72
N ILE A 50 -14.38 7.42 9.50
CA ILE A 50 -15.13 8.14 8.47
C ILE A 50 -15.39 7.20 7.30
N SER A 51 -16.32 7.56 6.42
CA SER A 51 -16.56 6.73 5.25
C SER A 51 -15.31 6.71 4.37
N PRO A 52 -14.99 5.59 3.69
CA PRO A 52 -13.88 5.56 2.75
C PRO A 52 -13.99 6.66 1.69
N VAL A 53 -15.21 6.95 1.23
CA VAL A 53 -15.48 8.04 0.27
C VAL A 53 -14.99 9.39 0.83
N ASP A 54 -15.19 9.67 2.12
CA ASP A 54 -14.69 10.91 2.73
C ASP A 54 -13.16 10.95 2.79
N VAL A 55 -12.50 9.81 3.04
CA VAL A 55 -11.02 9.71 3.07
C VAL A 55 -10.42 10.05 1.71
N TYR A 56 -11.03 9.62 0.61
CA TYR A 56 -10.47 9.81 -0.75
C TYR A 56 -11.03 11.03 -1.47
N CYS A 57 -12.27 11.43 -1.22
CA CYS A 57 -12.99 12.40 -2.05
C CYS A 57 -13.36 13.70 -1.32
N SER A 58 -13.10 13.82 -0.01
CA SER A 58 -13.36 15.08 0.69
C SER A 58 -12.38 16.20 0.29
N ASN A 59 -12.75 17.43 0.62
CA ASN A 59 -11.91 18.62 0.44
C ASN A 59 -10.94 18.86 1.62
N GLN A 60 -10.85 17.90 2.54
CA GLN A 60 -9.97 18.02 3.70
C GLN A 60 -8.50 17.82 3.31
N PRO A 61 -7.54 18.45 4.03
CA PRO A 61 -6.11 18.34 3.73
C PRO A 61 -5.59 16.88 3.72
N TYR A 62 -6.15 16.02 4.58
CA TYR A 62 -5.80 14.60 4.60
C TYR A 62 -6.21 13.88 3.31
N ALA A 63 -7.36 14.23 2.73
CA ALA A 63 -7.87 13.60 1.52
C ALA A 63 -7.13 14.08 0.26
N VAL A 64 -6.66 15.33 0.23
CA VAL A 64 -5.74 15.81 -0.80
C VAL A 64 -4.46 14.96 -0.78
N THR A 65 -3.89 14.74 0.40
CA THR A 65 -2.67 13.94 0.54
C THR A 65 -2.89 12.49 0.12
N THR A 66 -3.96 11.85 0.59
CA THR A 66 -4.33 10.49 0.19
C THR A 66 -4.45 10.36 -1.32
N ARG A 67 -5.10 11.30 -2.01
CA ARG A 67 -5.23 11.29 -3.48
C ARG A 67 -3.87 11.40 -4.18
N VAL A 68 -3.02 12.30 -3.71
CA VAL A 68 -1.66 12.48 -4.27
C VAL A 68 -0.86 11.18 -4.13
N LEU A 69 -0.91 10.55 -2.96
CA LEU A 69 -0.21 9.28 -2.71
C LEU A 69 -0.79 8.14 -3.57
N MET A 70 -2.11 8.07 -3.73
CA MET A 70 -2.78 7.10 -4.61
C MET A 70 -2.36 7.26 -6.09
N VAL A 71 -2.23 8.49 -6.58
CA VAL A 71 -1.76 8.76 -7.94
C VAL A 71 -0.31 8.32 -8.13
N MET A 72 0.53 8.41 -7.09
CA MET A 72 1.94 7.97 -7.14
C MET A 72 2.11 6.44 -7.19
N VAL A 73 1.09 5.67 -6.79
CA VAL A 73 1.15 4.19 -6.79
C VAL A 73 1.45 3.66 -8.18
N ILE A 74 0.68 4.07 -9.19
CA ILE A 74 0.82 3.56 -10.57
C ILE A 74 2.23 3.83 -11.15
N PRO A 75 2.74 5.08 -11.23
CA PRO A 75 4.06 5.33 -11.77
C PRO A 75 5.18 4.71 -10.90
N GLY A 76 5.02 4.67 -9.57
CA GLY A 76 5.97 4.05 -8.67
C GLY A 76 6.13 2.55 -8.96
N HIS A 77 5.03 1.81 -8.96
CA HIS A 77 5.04 0.38 -9.23
C HIS A 77 5.50 0.04 -10.65
N LEU A 78 5.07 0.79 -11.66
CA LEU A 78 5.53 0.60 -13.04
C LEU A 78 7.05 0.75 -13.15
N THR A 79 7.61 1.78 -12.51
CA THR A 79 9.06 2.03 -12.53
C THR A 79 9.82 0.81 -11.98
N PHE A 80 9.41 0.28 -10.84
CA PHE A 80 10.06 -0.89 -10.24
C PHE A 80 9.85 -2.18 -11.03
N VAL A 81 8.64 -2.42 -11.56
CA VAL A 81 8.35 -3.60 -12.38
C VAL A 81 9.23 -3.62 -13.63
N TYR A 82 9.33 -2.49 -14.34
CA TYR A 82 10.20 -2.40 -15.51
C TYR A 82 11.69 -2.47 -15.16
N ALA A 83 12.12 -1.89 -14.03
CA ALA A 83 13.49 -2.02 -13.55
C ALA A 83 13.86 -3.49 -13.26
N ILE A 84 12.99 -4.24 -12.59
CA ILE A 84 13.18 -5.67 -12.34
C ILE A 84 13.28 -6.43 -13.66
N SER A 85 12.38 -6.15 -14.62
CA SER A 85 12.40 -6.81 -15.93
C SER A 85 13.70 -6.56 -16.71
N TYR A 86 14.26 -5.36 -16.58
CA TYR A 86 15.51 -4.99 -17.24
C TYR A 86 16.72 -5.67 -16.59
N ILE A 87 16.76 -5.71 -15.26
CA ILE A 87 17.87 -6.31 -14.49
C ILE A 87 17.90 -7.84 -14.64
N GLN A 88 16.74 -8.50 -14.70
CA GLN A 88 16.64 -9.96 -14.80
C GLN A 88 16.97 -10.54 -16.20
N ARG A 89 17.46 -9.75 -17.16
CA ARG A 89 17.96 -10.17 -18.49
C ARG A 89 17.15 -11.33 -19.14
N GLY A 90 16.01 -10.99 -19.75
CA GLY A 90 15.46 -11.75 -20.89
C GLY A 90 14.57 -12.97 -20.61
N ASP A 91 14.61 -13.59 -19.43
CA ASP A 91 13.78 -14.79 -19.17
C ASP A 91 12.36 -14.46 -18.68
N ALA A 92 12.17 -13.35 -17.96
CA ALA A 92 10.87 -12.90 -17.47
C ALA A 92 10.13 -12.04 -18.51
N SER A 93 9.53 -12.66 -19.53
CA SER A 93 8.55 -11.96 -20.38
C SER A 93 7.32 -11.62 -19.52
N LEU A 94 7.26 -10.38 -19.01
CA LEU A 94 6.10 -9.87 -18.30
C LEU A 94 4.92 -9.75 -19.27
N THR A 95 3.87 -10.52 -19.05
CA THR A 95 2.64 -10.34 -19.80
C THR A 95 1.96 -9.03 -19.39
N PRO A 96 1.33 -8.31 -20.33
CA PRO A 96 0.49 -7.16 -19.98
C PRO A 96 -0.60 -7.53 -18.96
N LEU A 97 -1.08 -8.78 -19.00
CA LEU A 97 -2.04 -9.31 -18.05
C LEU A 97 -1.47 -9.37 -16.62
N PHE A 98 -0.26 -9.91 -16.44
CA PHE A 98 0.42 -9.90 -15.15
C PHE A 98 0.57 -8.47 -14.59
N VAL A 99 1.06 -7.54 -15.42
CA VAL A 99 1.25 -6.14 -15.00
C VAL A 99 -0.08 -5.51 -14.58
N CYS A 100 -1.17 -5.78 -15.31
CA CYS A 100 -2.50 -5.27 -14.98
C CYS A 100 -3.00 -5.74 -13.61
N PHE A 101 -2.97 -7.05 -13.35
CA PHE A 101 -3.42 -7.60 -12.06
C PHE A 101 -2.47 -7.25 -10.91
N TYR A 102 -1.16 -7.18 -11.16
CA TYR A 102 -0.18 -6.69 -10.19
C TYR A 102 -0.47 -5.24 -9.77
N LEU A 103 -0.72 -4.35 -10.74
CA LEU A 103 -1.06 -2.96 -10.46
C LEU A 103 -2.40 -2.85 -9.72
N LEU A 104 -3.39 -3.66 -10.06
CA LEU A 104 -4.66 -3.71 -9.33
C LEU A 104 -4.45 -4.14 -7.88
N ALA A 105 -3.67 -5.20 -7.64
CA ALA A 105 -3.34 -5.66 -6.30
C ALA A 105 -2.60 -4.59 -5.47
N ALA A 106 -1.59 -3.94 -6.07
CA ALA A 106 -0.86 -2.84 -5.44
C ALA A 106 -1.78 -1.64 -5.12
N PHE A 107 -2.65 -1.26 -6.06
CA PHE A 107 -3.60 -0.17 -5.87
C PHE A 107 -4.58 -0.46 -4.72
N VAL A 108 -5.15 -1.67 -4.68
CA VAL A 108 -6.04 -2.10 -3.60
C VAL A 108 -5.30 -2.14 -2.25
N GLN A 109 -4.07 -2.67 -2.23
CA GLN A 109 -3.25 -2.73 -1.03
C GLN A 109 -2.99 -1.34 -0.45
N VAL A 110 -2.48 -0.40 -1.26
CA VAL A 110 -2.19 0.96 -0.81
C VAL A 110 -3.46 1.70 -0.42
N ALA A 111 -4.57 1.51 -1.14
CA ALA A 111 -5.85 2.09 -0.75
C ALA A 111 -6.22 1.65 0.67
N ILE A 112 -6.30 0.35 0.94
CA ILE A 112 -6.64 -0.18 2.27
C ILE A 112 -5.70 0.41 3.34
N LEU A 113 -4.40 0.43 3.09
CA LEU A 113 -3.44 0.95 4.05
C LEU A 113 -3.59 2.45 4.32
N LEU A 114 -3.85 3.28 3.31
CA LEU A 114 -4.07 4.72 3.52
C LEU A 114 -5.33 4.99 4.34
N TYR A 115 -6.38 4.19 4.14
CA TYR A 115 -7.58 4.26 4.98
C TYR A 115 -7.26 3.86 6.43
N VAL A 116 -6.57 2.74 6.62
CA VAL A 116 -6.18 2.27 7.96
C VAL A 116 -5.23 3.25 8.63
N ALA A 117 -4.35 3.92 7.90
CA ALA A 117 -3.46 4.95 8.44
C ALA A 117 -4.23 6.13 9.02
N TYR A 118 -5.31 6.55 8.37
CA TYR A 118 -6.22 7.52 8.95
C TYR A 118 -6.79 7.00 10.27
N VAL A 119 -7.48 5.86 10.24
CA VAL A 119 -8.17 5.32 11.42
C VAL A 119 -7.21 5.10 12.60
N LEU A 120 -6.06 4.46 12.38
CA LEU A 120 -5.07 4.18 13.42
C LEU A 120 -4.44 5.45 13.99
N THR A 121 -4.15 6.45 13.15
CA THR A 121 -3.54 7.70 13.63
C THR A 121 -4.47 8.42 14.61
N TYR A 122 -5.74 8.58 14.25
CA TYR A 122 -6.74 9.21 15.12
C TYR A 122 -7.07 8.35 16.34
N PHE A 123 -7.04 7.02 16.20
CA PHE A 123 -7.23 6.10 17.32
C PHE A 123 -6.11 6.22 18.36
N PHE A 124 -4.84 6.14 17.94
CA PHE A 124 -3.70 6.26 18.86
C PHE A 124 -3.63 7.64 19.50
N TRP A 125 -3.98 8.69 18.74
CA TRP A 125 -4.09 10.04 19.27
C TRP A 125 -5.04 10.11 20.47
N LEU A 126 -6.23 9.50 20.37
CA LEU A 126 -7.18 9.43 21.48
C LEU A 126 -6.67 8.62 22.67
N GLN A 127 -5.87 7.59 22.42
CA GLN A 127 -5.23 6.81 23.49
C GLN A 127 -4.05 7.54 24.15
N LYS A 128 -3.79 8.80 23.79
CA LYS A 128 -2.64 9.59 24.26
C LYS A 128 -1.30 8.93 23.92
N VAL A 129 -1.27 8.17 22.83
CA VAL A 129 -0.07 7.53 22.30
C VAL A 129 0.34 8.28 21.04
N ASP A 130 1.62 8.63 20.94
CA ASP A 130 2.14 9.30 19.76
C ASP A 130 1.96 8.39 18.52
N PRO A 131 1.12 8.79 17.55
CA PRO A 131 0.87 7.99 16.38
C PRO A 131 2.10 7.86 15.46
N ASP A 132 3.10 8.75 15.53
CA ASP A 132 4.32 8.60 14.72
C ASP A 132 5.15 7.40 15.16
N ASN A 133 5.22 7.13 16.46
CA ASN A 133 5.97 6.00 17.00
C ASN A 133 5.18 4.67 16.94
N SER A 134 3.85 4.75 16.92
CA SER A 134 3.00 3.55 17.04
C SER A 134 2.34 3.15 15.73
N THR A 135 1.78 4.10 14.97
CA THR A 135 0.97 3.79 13.76
C THR A 135 1.83 3.16 12.68
N ILE A 136 3.05 3.67 12.45
CA ILE A 136 3.93 3.23 11.37
C ILE A 136 4.25 1.73 11.48
N PRO A 137 4.75 1.18 12.61
CA PRO A 137 4.97 -0.25 12.77
C PRO A 137 3.75 -1.13 12.45
N TYR A 138 2.55 -0.75 12.90
CA TYR A 138 1.33 -1.51 12.61
C TYR A 138 0.97 -1.46 11.13
N LEU A 139 1.13 -0.31 10.49
CA LEU A 139 0.87 -0.14 9.06
C LEU A 139 1.87 -0.92 8.21
N THR A 140 3.14 -0.97 8.60
CA THR A 140 4.16 -1.79 7.93
C THR A 140 3.80 -3.26 8.02
N ALA A 141 3.50 -3.77 9.22
CA ALA A 141 3.12 -5.17 9.40
C ALA A 141 1.84 -5.55 8.62
N LEU A 142 0.84 -4.66 8.63
CA LEU A 142 -0.38 -4.86 7.84
C LEU A 142 -0.09 -4.80 6.34
N GLY A 143 0.78 -3.90 5.90
CA GLY A 143 1.20 -3.77 4.52
C GLY A 143 1.94 -4.99 4.01
N ASP A 144 2.79 -5.59 4.84
CA ASP A 144 3.48 -6.83 4.55
C ASP A 144 2.49 -7.99 4.38
N LEU A 145 1.55 -8.14 5.31
CA LEU A 145 0.52 -9.16 5.26
C LEU A 145 -0.35 -9.01 4.00
N LEU A 146 -0.88 -7.82 3.76
CA LEU A 146 -1.73 -7.53 2.59
C LEU A 146 -0.96 -7.73 1.30
N GLY A 147 0.30 -7.29 1.25
CA GLY A 147 1.16 -7.46 0.07
C GLY A 147 1.37 -8.92 -0.29
N ILE A 148 1.70 -9.78 0.69
CA ILE A 148 1.86 -11.23 0.46
C ILE A 148 0.55 -11.85 -0.02
N VAL A 149 -0.57 -11.54 0.66
CA VAL A 149 -1.88 -12.15 0.35
C VAL A 149 -2.37 -11.73 -1.03
N LEU A 150 -2.36 -10.44 -1.34
CA LEU A 150 -2.89 -9.93 -2.61
C LEU A 150 -2.01 -10.35 -3.79
N LEU A 151 -0.68 -10.32 -3.62
CA LEU A 151 0.23 -10.80 -4.64
C LEU A 151 0.08 -12.32 -4.86
N GLY A 152 -0.07 -13.09 -3.78
CA GLY A 152 -0.35 -14.53 -3.84
C GLY A 152 -1.65 -14.84 -4.61
N ILE A 153 -2.74 -14.10 -4.33
CA ILE A 153 -4.01 -14.22 -5.06
C ILE A 153 -3.80 -13.94 -6.56
N THR A 154 -3.09 -12.87 -6.91
CA THR A 154 -2.76 -12.53 -8.31
C THR A 154 -2.03 -13.68 -9.01
N PHE A 155 -1.02 -14.27 -8.36
CA PHE A 155 -0.28 -15.41 -8.92
C PHE A 155 -1.14 -16.66 -9.09
N ILE A 156 -1.95 -17.02 -8.09
CA ILE A 156 -2.85 -18.18 -8.16
C ILE A 156 -3.87 -18.01 -9.30
N PHE A 157 -4.43 -16.81 -9.44
CA PHE A 157 -5.39 -16.49 -10.49
C PHE A 157 -4.76 -16.59 -11.89
N LEU A 158 -3.59 -15.97 -12.10
CA LEU A 158 -2.89 -16.01 -13.38
C LEU A 158 -2.43 -17.42 -13.76
N TYR A 159 -1.96 -18.19 -12.77
CA TYR A 159 -1.62 -19.60 -12.97
C TYR A 159 -2.84 -20.42 -13.41
N SER A 160 -4.01 -20.16 -12.82
CA SER A 160 -5.26 -20.85 -13.17
C SER A 160 -5.72 -20.56 -14.60
N ILE A 161 -5.34 -19.42 -15.17
CA ILE A 161 -5.66 -19.03 -16.56
C ILE A 161 -4.56 -19.47 -17.55
N GLY A 162 -3.47 -20.05 -17.04
CA GLY A 162 -2.36 -20.53 -17.87
C GLY A 162 -1.45 -19.42 -18.38
N ASP A 163 -1.33 -18.31 -17.64
CA ASP A 163 -0.48 -17.19 -18.05
C ASP A 163 1.01 -17.61 -18.09
N PRO A 164 1.71 -17.42 -19.23
CA PRO A 164 3.07 -17.91 -19.44
C PRO A 164 4.10 -17.24 -18.53
N THR A 165 3.82 -16.06 -17.98
CA THR A 165 4.69 -15.42 -16.98
C THR A 165 4.78 -16.29 -15.73
N THR A 166 3.68 -16.90 -15.28
CA THR A 166 3.69 -17.79 -14.11
C THR A 166 4.45 -19.10 -14.36
N THR A 167 4.40 -19.62 -15.59
CA THR A 167 5.07 -20.86 -15.99
C THR A 167 6.59 -20.71 -16.05
N LYS A 168 7.09 -19.56 -16.54
CA LYS A 168 8.54 -19.30 -16.60
C LYS A 168 9.20 -19.14 -15.23
N PHE A 169 8.46 -18.70 -14.23
CA PHE A 169 8.93 -18.60 -12.85
C PHE A 169 8.85 -19.92 -12.07
N SER A 170 8.42 -21.01 -12.73
CA SER A 170 8.20 -22.35 -12.15
C SER A 170 9.19 -23.43 -12.63
N THR A 171 10.13 -23.06 -13.50
CA THR A 171 11.24 -23.90 -13.98
C THR A 171 12.55 -23.31 -13.50
#